data_AF-A0A9D9EZ70-F1
#
_entry.id   AF-A0A9D9EZ70-F1
#
_cell.length_a   1.000
_cell.length_b   1.000
_cell.length_c   1.000
_cell.angle_alpha   90.00
_cell.angle_beta   90.00
_cell.angle_gamma   90.00
#
_symmetry.space_group_name_H-M   'P 1'
#
loop_
_entity.id
_entity.type
_entity.pdbx_description
1 polymer ?
#
loop_
_entity_poly.entity_id
_entity_poly.type
_entity_poly.pdbx_seq_one_letter_code
_entity_poly.pdbx_strand_id
1 'polypeptide(L)'
;MKLLRKTFFRLLFVLPLIGFASNLKAQSDPTGESPATRTYAITNATIIQSPGKVMEEGTIVITDGLITAIGKNVNIPSTAEVLDGTDMFIYPGFIDGMSNTGADRPQSPERPDNLFTPDPPNYYAGITPENQVVEQIKVDENSIEAMRKVGFTVSHTVPYGRMLPGSGALILLRDADHPDKLILSEGSSLYSQFSGAPGAYPGNTLGIMAKFRNLYKNAELSKRHTELYASNPTGISRPTRDRVSEAFYPVIDKQQPIFYNASNSLEARRAMRLQKELGFNLVLGNLQEGWDLADEIKSTGSKVFMSLELPKEPKDSKEEDKSDEVKRLEERRMEFYKKYVSQYAELQKAGIKFGFSSIDARANQLKDNLLVIIENGLSEDEALAALTTNAADLLGISDITGTLDEGKIGNLIVSKGSYFDKESQIKYVFVDGDKYEYDLKTGARKAEDGDTNPANMEALIGSWSYEYTTPQGTQTGKMIFKNESGILSGVMTSNDGTPDVDLQNISFLNSELTFDFSVDAGGQSIDIVVEGVVDGKNFDAEASVAAFNFTFPIQATKDEA
;
A
#
# COMPACT_ATOMS: atom_id res chain seq x y z
N MET A 1 73.30 -19.95 -49.35
CA MET A 1 72.03 -20.63 -49.70
C MET A 1 71.32 -20.95 -48.39
N LYS A 2 70.19 -20.33 -48.07
CA LYS A 2 68.91 -20.43 -48.77
C LYS A 2 68.34 -21.84 -48.73
N LEU A 3 67.07 -21.86 -48.34
CA LEU A 3 66.07 -22.89 -48.65
C LEU A 3 66.38 -24.28 -48.12
N LEU A 4 65.84 -24.62 -46.94
CA LEU A 4 65.26 -25.96 -46.64
C LEU A 4 64.88 -26.18 -45.16
N ARG A 5 64.61 -25.12 -44.39
CA ARG A 5 64.07 -25.26 -43.01
C ARG A 5 62.92 -24.31 -42.68
N LYS A 6 62.10 -23.95 -43.68
CA LYS A 6 60.91 -23.08 -43.47
C LYS A 6 59.58 -23.63 -43.98
N THR A 7 59.52 -24.87 -44.46
CA THR A 7 58.31 -25.42 -45.13
C THR A 7 57.76 -26.71 -44.54
N PHE A 8 58.16 -27.11 -43.32
CA PHE A 8 57.57 -28.29 -42.66
C PHE A 8 56.92 -28.03 -41.29
N PHE A 9 56.88 -26.77 -40.85
CA PHE A 9 56.23 -26.37 -39.58
C PHE A 9 55.13 -25.33 -39.78
N ARG A 10 54.52 -25.29 -40.98
CA ARG A 10 53.42 -24.38 -41.34
C ARG A 10 52.15 -25.07 -41.82
N LEU A 11 52.05 -26.40 -41.68
CA LEU A 11 50.86 -27.15 -42.09
C LEU A 11 50.20 -27.97 -40.97
N LEU A 12 50.59 -27.74 -39.70
CA LEU A 12 50.03 -28.42 -38.54
C LEU A 12 49.49 -27.45 -37.47
N PHE A 13 49.05 -26.26 -37.89
CA PHE A 13 48.40 -25.26 -37.02
C PHE A 13 47.34 -24.45 -37.78
N VAL A 14 46.59 -25.11 -38.69
CA VAL A 14 45.47 -24.49 -39.44
C VAL A 14 44.13 -25.23 -39.25
N LEU A 15 44.08 -26.30 -38.45
CA LEU A 15 42.83 -26.89 -37.95
C LEU A 15 43.03 -27.20 -36.46
N PRO A 16 42.49 -26.38 -35.54
CA PRO A 16 41.07 -26.39 -35.24
C PRO A 16 40.51 -24.97 -35.03
N LEU A 17 39.90 -24.38 -36.06
CA LEU A 17 39.16 -23.11 -35.96
C LEU A 17 37.71 -23.26 -36.43
N ILE A 18 37.15 -24.47 -36.27
CA ILE A 18 35.75 -24.84 -36.59
C ILE A 18 35.18 -25.72 -35.46
N GLY A 19 35.52 -25.42 -34.20
CA GLY A 19 35.13 -26.25 -33.04
C GLY A 19 34.65 -25.47 -31.82
N PHE A 20 34.58 -24.14 -31.89
CA PHE A 20 33.89 -23.30 -30.91
C PHE A 20 32.74 -22.59 -31.63
N ALA A 21 31.79 -23.39 -32.14
CA ALA A 21 30.42 -22.90 -32.18
C ALA A 21 29.99 -22.86 -30.71
N SER A 22 30.23 -21.72 -30.07
CA SER A 22 29.55 -21.35 -28.85
C SER A 22 28.07 -21.65 -29.11
N ASN A 23 27.46 -22.49 -28.28
CA ASN A 23 26.01 -22.52 -28.16
C ASN A 23 25.61 -21.12 -27.67
N LEU A 24 25.46 -20.19 -28.63
CA LEU A 24 24.55 -19.06 -28.50
C LEU A 24 23.19 -19.72 -28.32
N LYS A 25 22.88 -20.08 -27.08
CA LYS A 25 21.48 -20.10 -26.68
C LYS A 25 21.06 -18.65 -26.79
N ALA A 26 20.54 -18.28 -27.96
CA ALA A 26 19.60 -17.19 -28.04
C ALA A 26 18.60 -17.47 -26.91
N GLN A 27 18.50 -16.55 -25.96
CA GLN A 27 17.37 -16.54 -25.04
C GLN A 27 16.15 -16.30 -25.92
N SER A 28 15.57 -17.39 -26.43
CA SER A 28 14.25 -17.34 -27.02
C SER A 28 13.33 -17.09 -25.85
N ASP A 29 12.85 -15.86 -25.72
CA ASP A 29 11.67 -15.57 -24.93
C ASP A 29 10.50 -16.30 -25.61
N PRO A 30 10.01 -17.42 -25.05
CA PRO A 30 8.97 -18.23 -25.68
C PRO A 30 7.60 -17.56 -25.56
N THR A 31 7.42 -16.61 -24.63
CA THR A 31 6.16 -15.88 -24.43
C THR A 31 6.13 -14.59 -25.25
N GLY A 32 7.30 -14.01 -25.54
CA GLY A 32 7.42 -12.73 -26.26
C GLY A 32 7.00 -11.53 -25.41
N GLU A 33 6.90 -11.72 -24.10
CA GLU A 33 6.44 -10.72 -23.13
C GLU A 33 7.59 -9.89 -22.53
N SER A 34 8.84 -10.33 -22.72
CA SER A 34 10.00 -9.58 -22.25
C SER A 34 10.17 -8.31 -23.08
N PRO A 35 10.36 -7.14 -22.44
CA PRO A 35 10.51 -5.90 -23.16
C PRO A 35 11.73 -5.96 -24.08
N ALA A 36 11.58 -5.44 -25.30
CA ALA A 36 12.63 -5.45 -26.32
C ALA A 36 13.92 -4.72 -25.87
N THR A 37 13.81 -3.84 -24.88
CA THR A 37 14.91 -3.15 -24.20
C THR A 37 14.52 -2.81 -22.76
N ARG A 38 15.50 -2.76 -21.84
CA ARG A 38 15.37 -2.15 -20.50
C ARG A 38 16.16 -0.84 -20.41
N THR A 39 16.40 -0.21 -21.56
CA THR A 39 17.02 1.11 -21.66
C THR A 39 15.98 2.10 -22.16
N TYR A 40 15.76 3.17 -21.41
CA TYR A 40 14.77 4.20 -21.72
C TYR A 40 15.40 5.59 -21.61
N ALA A 41 14.98 6.52 -22.46
CA ALA A 41 15.33 7.92 -22.35
C ALA A 41 14.07 8.77 -22.47
N ILE A 42 13.72 9.53 -21.43
CA ILE A 42 12.59 10.46 -21.46
C ILE A 42 13.15 11.86 -21.68
N THR A 43 12.85 12.48 -22.82
CA THR A 43 13.41 13.77 -23.25
C THR A 43 12.41 14.91 -23.12
N ASN A 44 12.90 16.16 -23.02
CA ASN A 44 12.08 17.38 -23.00
C ASN A 44 11.06 17.49 -21.84
N ALA A 45 11.28 16.79 -20.74
CA ALA A 45 10.37 16.79 -19.59
C ALA A 45 10.72 17.85 -18.55
N THR A 46 9.74 18.24 -17.73
CA THR A 46 10.00 18.97 -16.49
C THR A 46 10.34 17.96 -15.39
N ILE A 47 11.60 17.89 -14.99
CA ILE A 47 12.08 16.92 -14.01
C ILE A 47 12.13 17.55 -12.62
N ILE A 48 11.34 17.01 -11.69
CA ILE A 48 11.45 17.30 -10.26
C ILE A 48 12.40 16.25 -9.67
N GLN A 49 13.67 16.60 -9.57
CA GLN A 49 14.72 15.66 -9.13
C GLN A 49 14.58 15.30 -7.64
N SER A 50 14.16 16.27 -6.84
CA SER A 50 13.85 16.20 -5.41
C SER A 50 12.96 17.39 -5.05
N PRO A 51 12.34 17.44 -3.86
CA PRO A 51 11.61 18.62 -3.40
C PRO A 51 12.38 19.92 -3.63
N GLY A 52 11.74 20.93 -4.22
CA GLY A 52 12.34 22.23 -4.57
C GLY A 52 13.41 22.22 -5.68
N LYS A 53 13.76 21.08 -6.29
CA LYS A 53 14.79 20.98 -7.34
C LYS A 53 14.19 20.59 -8.69
N VAL A 54 13.88 21.62 -9.48
CA VAL A 54 13.21 21.47 -10.78
C VAL A 54 14.19 21.72 -11.94
N MET A 55 14.08 20.91 -12.98
CA MET A 55 14.82 21.05 -14.24
C MET A 55 13.84 21.00 -15.42
N GLU A 56 13.63 22.14 -16.06
CA GLU A 56 12.85 22.24 -17.30
C GLU A 56 13.67 21.75 -18.51
N GLU A 57 12.98 21.16 -19.49
CA GLU A 57 13.55 20.62 -20.72
C GLU A 57 14.68 19.60 -20.41
N GLY A 58 14.48 18.80 -19.36
CA GLY A 58 15.41 17.78 -18.92
C GLY A 58 15.26 16.48 -19.70
N THR A 59 16.33 15.69 -19.68
CA THR A 59 16.36 14.31 -20.13
C THR A 59 16.84 13.42 -19.00
N ILE A 60 16.16 12.28 -18.79
CA ILE A 60 16.58 11.23 -17.86
C ILE A 60 16.75 9.92 -18.62
N VAL A 61 17.84 9.20 -18.34
CA VAL A 61 18.16 7.91 -18.96
C VAL A 61 18.16 6.82 -17.89
N ILE A 62 17.41 5.77 -18.13
CA ILE A 62 17.39 4.54 -17.35
C ILE A 62 18.05 3.44 -18.17
N THR A 63 18.95 2.68 -17.56
CA THR A 63 19.59 1.52 -18.19
C THR A 63 19.61 0.37 -17.19
N ASP A 64 18.99 -0.74 -17.55
CA ASP A 64 19.01 -2.00 -16.79
C ASP A 64 18.61 -1.82 -15.31
N GLY A 65 17.61 -0.98 -15.05
CA GLY A 65 17.08 -0.74 -13.72
C GLY A 65 17.68 0.46 -12.97
N LEU A 66 18.70 1.12 -13.51
CA LEU A 66 19.36 2.25 -12.86
C LEU A 66 19.23 3.55 -13.65
N ILE A 67 19.14 4.68 -12.95
CA ILE A 67 19.29 6.01 -13.53
C ILE A 67 20.77 6.19 -13.87
N THR A 68 21.10 6.30 -15.15
CA THR A 68 22.49 6.40 -15.62
C THR A 68 22.89 7.81 -16.02
N ALA A 69 21.92 8.68 -16.33
CA ALA A 69 22.16 10.09 -16.60
C ALA A 69 20.91 10.95 -16.41
N ILE A 70 21.11 12.19 -15.97
CA ILE A 70 20.06 13.22 -15.86
C ILE A 70 20.63 14.59 -16.20
N GLY A 71 19.94 15.35 -17.07
CA GLY A 71 20.40 16.68 -17.45
C GLY A 71 19.76 17.21 -18.73
N LYS A 72 20.07 18.46 -19.09
CA LYS A 72 19.58 19.08 -20.34
C LYS A 72 20.28 18.57 -21.60
N ASN A 73 21.53 18.12 -21.48
CA ASN A 73 22.36 17.67 -22.60
C ASN A 73 22.96 16.29 -22.25
N VAL A 74 22.12 15.26 -22.31
CA VAL A 74 22.49 13.88 -21.97
C VAL A 74 22.73 13.08 -23.24
N ASN A 75 23.77 12.24 -23.24
CA ASN A 75 23.99 11.29 -24.33
C ASN A 75 22.98 10.14 -24.21
N ILE A 76 22.09 10.03 -25.19
CA ILE A 76 21.09 8.95 -25.24
C ILE A 76 21.73 7.70 -25.85
N PRO A 77 21.74 6.54 -25.14
CA PRO A 77 22.23 5.29 -25.71
C PRO A 77 21.43 4.89 -26.95
N SER A 78 22.09 4.32 -27.96
CA SER A 78 21.41 3.90 -29.20
C SER A 78 20.42 2.74 -29.01
N THR A 79 20.49 2.05 -27.87
CA THR A 79 19.59 0.97 -27.46
C THR A 79 18.37 1.47 -26.67
N ALA A 80 18.33 2.78 -26.37
CA ALA A 80 17.26 3.37 -25.59
C ALA A 80 15.97 3.49 -26.41
N GLU A 81 14.85 3.10 -25.82
CA GLU A 81 13.55 3.58 -26.26
C GLU A 81 13.42 5.05 -25.86
N VAL A 82 13.23 5.93 -26.85
CA VAL A 82 13.12 7.38 -26.62
C VAL A 82 11.64 7.74 -26.46
N LEU A 83 11.31 8.29 -25.30
CA LEU A 83 9.98 8.75 -24.93
C LEU A 83 9.96 10.29 -24.93
N ASP A 84 9.00 10.89 -25.63
CA ASP A 84 8.81 12.34 -25.60
C ASP A 84 8.05 12.74 -24.32
N GLY A 85 8.73 13.53 -23.49
CA GLY A 85 8.22 14.07 -22.23
C GLY A 85 7.77 15.53 -22.34
N THR A 86 7.60 16.06 -23.55
CA THR A 86 7.01 17.41 -23.74
C THR A 86 5.68 17.52 -22.98
N ASP A 87 5.50 18.60 -22.23
CA ASP A 87 4.36 18.84 -21.31
C ASP A 87 4.18 17.80 -20.17
N MET A 88 5.18 16.94 -19.95
CA MET A 88 5.19 15.96 -18.88
C MET A 88 6.08 16.38 -17.71
N PHE A 89 5.71 15.91 -16.53
CA PHE A 89 6.43 16.12 -15.29
C PHE A 89 6.95 14.78 -14.78
N ILE A 90 8.21 14.73 -14.38
CA ILE A 90 8.86 13.53 -13.84
C ILE A 90 9.17 13.73 -12.37
N TYR A 91 8.74 12.80 -11.52
CA TYR A 91 9.02 12.79 -10.08
C TYR A 91 9.71 11.48 -9.69
N PRO A 92 10.44 11.43 -8.55
CA PRO A 92 10.85 10.16 -7.97
C PRO A 92 9.62 9.31 -7.66
N GLY A 93 9.75 7.99 -7.84
CA GLY A 93 8.68 7.06 -7.50
C GLY A 93 8.32 7.17 -6.02
N PHE A 94 7.03 7.16 -5.70
CA PHE A 94 6.59 7.31 -4.32
C PHE A 94 6.91 6.06 -3.50
N ILE A 95 7.06 6.28 -2.20
CA ILE A 95 7.42 5.28 -1.21
C ILE A 95 6.34 5.29 -0.13
N ASP A 96 5.69 4.15 0.04
CA ASP A 96 4.71 3.95 1.09
C ASP A 96 5.41 3.44 2.35
N GLY A 97 5.23 4.17 3.45
CA GLY A 97 5.93 3.98 4.70
C GLY A 97 5.36 2.89 5.59
N MET A 98 4.10 2.49 5.38
CA MET A 98 3.50 1.31 6.00
C MET A 98 2.18 0.95 5.30
N SER A 99 2.07 -0.28 4.81
CA SER A 99 0.79 -0.85 4.34
C SER A 99 0.78 -2.37 4.36
N ASN A 100 -0.27 -2.97 3.80
CA ASN A 100 -0.36 -4.40 3.54
C ASN A 100 -0.22 -4.73 2.04
N THR A 101 0.27 -3.81 1.21
CA THR A 101 0.38 -4.01 -0.24
C THR A 101 1.21 -5.25 -0.58
N GLY A 102 0.66 -6.08 -1.47
CA GLY A 102 1.25 -7.34 -1.90
C GLY A 102 1.10 -8.50 -0.91
N ALA A 103 0.64 -8.28 0.31
CA ALA A 103 0.40 -9.35 1.28
C ALA A 103 -1.03 -9.88 1.16
N ASP A 104 -1.18 -11.20 1.12
CA ASP A 104 -2.47 -11.89 1.26
C ASP A 104 -2.86 -12.02 2.74
N ARG A 105 -4.14 -11.84 3.04
CA ARG A 105 -4.64 -11.97 4.41
C ARG A 105 -4.75 -13.44 4.79
N PRO A 106 -4.03 -13.91 5.82
CA PRO A 106 -4.12 -15.29 6.25
C PRO A 106 -5.50 -15.59 6.83
N GLN A 107 -5.93 -16.85 6.69
CA GLN A 107 -7.16 -17.32 7.32
C GLN A 107 -7.11 -17.14 8.84
N SER A 108 -8.28 -16.84 9.43
CA SER A 108 -8.38 -16.72 10.88
C SER A 108 -8.07 -18.07 11.56
N PRO A 109 -7.22 -18.09 12.60
CA PRO A 109 -6.89 -19.33 13.28
C PRO A 109 -8.11 -19.91 13.99
N GLU A 110 -8.22 -21.24 14.00
CA GLU A 110 -9.25 -21.94 14.76
C GLU A 110 -9.17 -21.58 16.24
N ARG A 111 -10.35 -21.36 16.85
CA ARG A 111 -10.46 -20.98 18.26
C ARG A 111 -10.15 -22.19 19.15
N PRO A 112 -9.13 -22.13 20.02
CA PRO A 112 -8.85 -23.19 20.99
C PRO A 112 -9.98 -23.35 22.02
N ASP A 113 -10.14 -24.57 22.55
CA ASP A 113 -11.16 -24.89 23.55
C ASP A 113 -10.96 -24.17 24.89
N ASN A 114 -9.70 -23.99 25.33
CA ASN A 114 -9.37 -23.35 26.60
C ASN A 114 -8.60 -22.05 26.41
N LEU A 115 -9.31 -20.93 26.49
CA LEU A 115 -8.76 -19.57 26.34
C LEU A 115 -8.71 -18.77 27.64
N PHE A 116 -9.27 -19.30 28.72
CA PHE A 116 -9.21 -18.70 30.06
C PHE A 116 -7.91 -19.09 30.78
N THR A 117 -6.78 -18.88 30.09
CA THR A 117 -5.43 -19.13 30.59
C THR A 117 -4.61 -17.84 30.53
N PRO A 118 -3.67 -17.61 31.47
CA PRO A 118 -2.71 -16.52 31.39
C PRO A 118 -1.79 -16.58 30.16
N ASP A 119 -1.69 -17.75 29.51
CA ASP A 119 -0.84 -17.97 28.35
C ASP A 119 -1.57 -18.82 27.29
N PRO A 120 -2.50 -18.23 26.52
CA PRO A 120 -3.13 -18.93 25.41
C PRO A 120 -2.13 -19.09 24.26
N PRO A 121 -2.40 -19.98 23.29
CA PRO A 121 -1.50 -20.20 22.18
C PRO A 121 -1.15 -18.91 21.44
N ASN A 122 0.15 -18.66 21.26
CA ASN A 122 0.69 -17.46 20.64
C ASN A 122 0.07 -17.15 19.27
N TYR A 123 -0.13 -18.17 18.42
CA TYR A 123 -0.77 -17.99 17.11
C TYR A 123 -2.19 -17.41 17.22
N TYR A 124 -2.98 -17.85 18.21
CA TYR A 124 -4.33 -17.33 18.45
C TYR A 124 -4.28 -15.95 19.11
N ALA A 125 -3.31 -15.74 19.99
CA ALA A 125 -3.04 -14.46 20.63
C ALA A 125 -2.57 -13.37 19.63
N GLY A 126 -2.18 -13.78 18.42
CA GLY A 126 -1.55 -12.93 17.41
C GLY A 126 -0.18 -12.43 17.85
N ILE A 127 0.57 -13.29 18.53
CA ILE A 127 1.94 -13.09 19.00
C ILE A 127 2.82 -14.05 18.20
N THR A 128 3.19 -13.64 17.00
CA THR A 128 3.99 -14.43 16.06
C THR A 128 5.15 -13.60 15.49
N PRO A 129 5.98 -12.95 16.35
CA PRO A 129 7.06 -12.06 15.88
C PRO A 129 8.10 -12.79 15.01
N GLU A 130 8.19 -14.11 15.11
CA GLU A 130 9.05 -14.96 14.31
C GLU A 130 8.60 -15.16 12.86
N ASN A 131 7.38 -14.75 12.52
CA ASN A 131 6.87 -14.78 11.15
C ASN A 131 7.36 -13.56 10.37
N GLN A 132 7.41 -13.70 9.05
CA GLN A 132 7.78 -12.62 8.15
C GLN A 132 6.68 -12.39 7.12
N VAL A 133 6.44 -11.13 6.76
CA VAL A 133 5.44 -10.78 5.75
C VAL A 133 5.76 -11.38 4.37
N VAL A 134 7.02 -11.72 4.10
CA VAL A 134 7.44 -12.35 2.84
C VAL A 134 6.69 -13.66 2.57
N GLU A 135 6.26 -14.36 3.63
CA GLU A 135 5.43 -15.57 3.55
C GLU A 135 3.97 -15.27 3.15
N GLN A 136 3.54 -14.02 3.26
CA GLN A 136 2.23 -13.52 2.84
C GLN A 136 2.28 -12.86 1.45
N ILE A 137 3.47 -12.59 0.90
CA ILE A 137 3.57 -11.87 -0.39
C ILE A 137 3.15 -12.76 -1.56
N LYS A 138 2.26 -12.24 -2.38
CA LYS A 138 1.81 -12.84 -3.63
C LYS A 138 2.00 -11.87 -4.78
N VAL A 139 2.52 -12.39 -5.90
CA VAL A 139 2.86 -11.56 -7.08
C VAL A 139 1.64 -11.10 -7.87
N ASP A 140 0.52 -11.79 -7.73
CA ASP A 140 -0.76 -11.54 -8.40
C ASP A 140 -1.75 -10.74 -7.54
N GLU A 141 -1.28 -10.17 -6.43
CA GLU A 141 -2.12 -9.31 -5.58
C GLU A 141 -2.45 -7.99 -6.29
N ASN A 142 -3.74 -7.76 -6.51
CA ASN A 142 -4.28 -6.55 -7.14
C ASN A 142 -3.80 -5.25 -6.48
N SER A 143 -3.48 -5.30 -5.18
CA SER A 143 -2.97 -4.16 -4.42
C SER A 143 -1.64 -3.62 -4.97
N ILE A 144 -0.78 -4.46 -5.58
CA ILE A 144 0.49 -4.06 -6.18
C ILE A 144 0.23 -3.12 -7.37
N GLU A 145 -0.60 -3.55 -8.32
CA GLU A 145 -0.94 -2.75 -9.49
C GLU A 145 -1.72 -1.49 -9.09
N ALA A 146 -2.66 -1.60 -8.15
CA ALA A 146 -3.47 -0.47 -7.68
C ALA A 146 -2.60 0.65 -7.07
N MET A 147 -1.63 0.30 -6.23
CA MET A 147 -0.70 1.26 -5.65
C MET A 147 0.28 1.82 -6.69
N ARG A 148 0.75 0.98 -7.63
CA ARG A 148 1.58 1.42 -8.76
C ARG A 148 0.87 2.46 -9.62
N LYS A 149 -0.41 2.24 -9.96
CA LYS A 149 -1.24 3.17 -10.75
C LYS A 149 -1.30 4.58 -10.18
N VAL A 150 -1.20 4.74 -8.86
CA VAL A 150 -1.23 6.05 -8.19
C VAL A 150 0.15 6.62 -7.85
N GLY A 151 1.21 5.94 -8.29
CA GLY A 151 2.58 6.44 -8.33
C GLY A 151 3.55 5.82 -7.33
N PHE A 152 3.10 4.86 -6.52
CA PHE A 152 3.99 4.15 -5.60
C PHE A 152 4.84 3.12 -6.33
N THR A 153 6.10 3.03 -5.94
CA THR A 153 7.08 2.12 -6.55
C THR A 153 7.76 1.23 -5.51
N VAL A 154 7.78 1.65 -4.25
CA VAL A 154 8.24 0.89 -3.10
C VAL A 154 7.16 0.93 -2.03
N SER A 155 6.94 -0.20 -1.36
CA SER A 155 6.08 -0.27 -0.18
C SER A 155 6.82 -0.94 0.97
N HIS A 156 6.71 -0.36 2.16
CA HIS A 156 6.97 -1.05 3.42
C HIS A 156 5.73 -1.84 3.81
N THR A 157 5.74 -3.13 3.46
CA THR A 157 4.63 -4.04 3.75
C THR A 157 4.80 -4.64 5.14
N VAL A 158 3.74 -4.59 5.95
CA VAL A 158 3.65 -5.25 7.26
C VAL A 158 2.65 -6.42 7.20
N PRO A 159 2.84 -7.47 8.02
CA PRO A 159 1.97 -8.64 7.97
C PRO A 159 0.60 -8.36 8.60
N TYR A 160 -0.43 -9.03 8.07
CA TYR A 160 -1.73 -9.07 8.73
C TYR A 160 -1.66 -9.84 10.05
N GLY A 161 -2.43 -9.38 11.05
CA GLY A 161 -2.64 -10.11 12.30
C GLY A 161 -3.10 -9.19 13.43
N ARG A 162 -2.68 -9.50 14.67
CA ARG A 162 -3.11 -8.77 15.88
C ARG A 162 -1.94 -8.11 16.58
N MET A 163 -1.68 -8.41 17.85
CA MET A 163 -0.77 -7.65 18.71
C MET A 163 0.65 -7.52 18.16
N LEU A 164 1.21 -8.62 17.64
CA LEU A 164 2.62 -8.72 17.24
C LEU A 164 2.74 -9.77 16.12
N PRO A 165 2.26 -9.45 14.91
CA PRO A 165 2.05 -10.43 13.84
C PRO A 165 3.33 -10.92 13.15
N GLY A 166 4.43 -10.17 13.23
CA GLY A 166 5.68 -10.55 12.58
C GLY A 166 6.50 -9.36 12.09
N SER A 167 7.49 -9.66 11.26
CA SER A 167 8.37 -8.67 10.66
C SER A 167 7.87 -8.18 9.30
N GLY A 168 8.04 -6.88 9.03
CA GLY A 168 7.74 -6.25 7.74
C GLY A 168 8.91 -6.31 6.75
N ALA A 169 8.62 -6.05 5.48
CA ALA A 169 9.58 -6.06 4.38
C ALA A 169 9.40 -4.82 3.49
N LEU A 170 10.47 -4.43 2.80
CA LEU A 170 10.41 -3.47 1.71
C LEU A 170 10.25 -4.25 0.41
N ILE A 171 9.23 -3.90 -0.39
CA ILE A 171 8.97 -4.53 -1.68
C ILE A 171 8.91 -3.50 -2.81
N LEU A 172 9.28 -3.93 -4.01
CA LEU A 172 9.10 -3.22 -5.28
C LEU A 172 7.71 -3.54 -5.84
N LEU A 173 6.98 -2.51 -6.27
CA LEU A 173 5.64 -2.66 -6.82
C LEU A 173 5.67 -2.98 -8.32
N ARG A 174 6.41 -4.01 -8.71
CA ARG A 174 6.53 -4.49 -10.09
C ARG A 174 5.81 -5.81 -10.29
N ASP A 175 5.67 -6.19 -11.54
CA ASP A 175 5.21 -7.53 -11.92
C ASP A 175 6.37 -8.51 -11.77
N ALA A 176 6.06 -9.71 -11.30
CA ALA A 176 7.04 -10.77 -11.11
C ALA A 176 6.40 -12.15 -11.26
N ASP A 177 7.22 -13.13 -11.61
CA ASP A 177 6.86 -14.56 -11.62
C ASP A 177 7.12 -15.23 -10.25
N HIS A 178 7.79 -14.55 -9.32
CA HIS A 178 8.13 -15.07 -8.00
C HIS A 178 8.22 -13.95 -6.94
N PRO A 179 7.67 -14.13 -5.72
CA PRO A 179 7.69 -13.12 -4.66
C PRO A 179 9.08 -12.55 -4.34
N ASP A 180 10.12 -13.39 -4.31
CA ASP A 180 11.50 -12.96 -4.05
C ASP A 180 12.01 -11.85 -4.98
N LYS A 181 11.48 -11.75 -6.21
CA LYS A 181 11.84 -10.66 -7.14
C LYS A 181 11.22 -9.32 -6.76
N LEU A 182 10.22 -9.30 -5.89
CA LEU A 182 9.63 -8.08 -5.34
C LEU A 182 10.41 -7.60 -4.11
N ILE A 183 11.11 -8.49 -3.40
CA ILE A 183 11.73 -8.18 -2.12
C ILE A 183 12.97 -7.31 -2.31
N LEU A 184 12.94 -6.10 -1.72
CA LEU A 184 14.09 -5.20 -1.63
C LEU A 184 14.87 -5.43 -0.32
N SER A 185 14.16 -5.64 0.78
CA SER A 185 14.74 -6.00 2.08
C SER A 185 13.73 -6.73 2.95
N GLU A 186 14.15 -7.85 3.52
CA GLU A 186 13.38 -8.60 4.51
C GLU A 186 13.67 -8.08 5.91
N GLY A 187 12.76 -8.34 6.87
CA GLY A 187 13.00 -8.03 8.28
C GLY A 187 13.29 -6.56 8.57
N SER A 188 12.80 -5.64 7.73
CA SER A 188 13.03 -4.19 7.84
C SER A 188 12.46 -3.59 9.13
N SER A 189 11.45 -4.24 9.72
CA SER A 189 10.81 -3.83 10.98
C SER A 189 10.21 -5.02 11.72
N LEU A 190 9.98 -4.86 13.02
CA LEU A 190 9.02 -5.68 13.77
C LEU A 190 7.70 -4.89 13.88
N TYR A 191 6.58 -5.46 13.44
CA TYR A 191 5.28 -4.77 13.46
C TYR A 191 4.47 -5.11 14.71
N SER A 192 3.85 -4.10 15.33
CA SER A 192 2.98 -4.26 16.50
C SER A 192 1.80 -3.28 16.47
N GLN A 193 0.73 -3.62 17.19
CA GLN A 193 -0.46 -2.79 17.31
C GLN A 193 -1.24 -3.12 18.59
N PHE A 194 -2.14 -2.22 18.99
CA PHE A 194 -2.97 -2.41 20.18
C PHE A 194 -4.24 -3.25 19.92
N SER A 195 -4.13 -4.24 19.05
CA SER A 195 -5.18 -5.21 18.74
C SER A 195 -4.92 -6.53 19.47
N GLY A 196 -5.85 -6.91 20.37
CA GLY A 196 -5.73 -8.09 21.22
C GLY A 196 -6.51 -9.29 20.68
N ALA A 197 -6.41 -10.42 21.39
CA ALA A 197 -7.10 -11.66 21.03
C ALA A 197 -8.55 -11.69 21.58
N PRO A 198 -9.57 -11.98 20.76
CA PRO A 198 -10.96 -12.08 21.21
C PRO A 198 -11.15 -13.21 22.22
N GLY A 199 -11.55 -12.83 23.44
CA GLY A 199 -11.83 -13.77 24.52
C GLY A 199 -10.62 -14.55 25.01
N ALA A 200 -9.39 -14.04 24.79
CA ALA A 200 -8.14 -14.63 25.26
C ALA A 200 -7.16 -13.53 25.72
N TYR A 201 -6.19 -13.89 26.55
CA TYR A 201 -5.14 -12.95 26.94
C TYR A 201 -4.05 -12.81 25.85
N PRO A 202 -3.58 -11.60 25.50
CA PRO A 202 -4.05 -10.31 25.94
C PRO A 202 -5.23 -9.81 25.08
N GLY A 203 -6.38 -9.56 25.72
CA GLY A 203 -7.61 -9.12 25.03
C GLY A 203 -7.91 -7.62 25.15
N ASN A 204 -7.11 -6.86 25.92
CA ASN A 204 -7.30 -5.43 26.11
C ASN A 204 -5.95 -4.70 26.17
N THR A 205 -5.97 -3.37 26.04
CA THR A 205 -4.76 -2.54 26.01
C THR A 205 -3.83 -2.74 27.20
N LEU A 206 -4.35 -2.89 28.43
CA LEU A 206 -3.51 -3.12 29.61
C LEU A 206 -2.78 -4.47 29.52
N GLY A 207 -3.51 -5.52 29.12
CA GLY A 207 -2.95 -6.84 28.87
C GLY A 207 -1.91 -6.84 27.77
N ILE A 208 -2.17 -6.12 26.66
CA ILE A 208 -1.25 -6.01 25.52
C ILE A 208 0.06 -5.37 25.98
N MET A 209 0.00 -4.24 26.69
CA MET A 209 1.21 -3.58 27.19
C MET A 209 1.97 -4.44 28.22
N ALA A 210 1.27 -5.19 29.07
CA ALA A 210 1.89 -6.10 30.03
C ALA A 210 2.58 -7.29 29.34
N LYS A 211 1.90 -7.92 28.37
CA LYS A 211 2.47 -9.02 27.57
C LYS A 211 3.64 -8.55 26.73
N PHE A 212 3.57 -7.37 26.13
CA PHE A 212 4.68 -6.79 25.37
C PHE A 212 5.94 -6.62 26.23
N ARG A 213 5.81 -6.02 27.42
CA ARG A 213 6.91 -5.92 28.38
C ARG A 213 7.49 -7.27 28.75
N ASN A 214 6.61 -8.24 29.01
CA ASN A 214 7.04 -9.58 29.37
C ASN A 214 7.84 -10.25 28.24
N LEU A 215 7.35 -10.19 27.00
CA LEU A 215 8.05 -10.71 25.82
C LEU A 215 9.42 -10.05 25.64
N TYR A 216 9.47 -8.71 25.68
CA TYR A 216 10.72 -7.97 25.50
C TYR A 216 11.75 -8.28 26.59
N LYS A 217 11.33 -8.30 27.88
CA LYS A 217 12.23 -8.61 29.00
C LYS A 217 12.68 -10.06 29.01
N ASN A 218 11.81 -11.00 28.63
CA ASN A 218 12.21 -12.39 28.46
C ASN A 218 13.21 -12.55 27.31
N ALA A 219 13.02 -11.82 26.21
CA ALA A 219 13.96 -11.81 25.10
C ALA A 219 15.34 -11.25 25.49
N GLU A 220 15.41 -10.16 26.29
CA GLU A 220 16.68 -9.65 26.83
C GLU A 220 17.41 -10.71 27.66
N LEU A 221 16.69 -11.40 28.55
CA LEU A 221 17.24 -12.48 29.38
C LEU A 221 17.71 -13.67 28.53
N SER A 222 16.89 -14.07 27.56
CA SER A 222 17.19 -15.14 26.60
C SER A 222 18.44 -14.83 25.80
N LYS A 223 18.53 -13.63 25.22
CA LYS A 223 19.70 -13.14 24.47
C LYS A 223 20.97 -13.17 25.32
N ARG A 224 20.89 -12.63 26.55
CA ARG A 224 22.02 -12.63 27.49
C ARG A 224 22.46 -14.05 27.86
N HIS A 225 21.53 -14.99 28.09
CA HIS A 225 21.87 -16.38 28.36
C HIS A 225 22.59 -17.02 27.16
N THR A 226 22.10 -16.77 25.95
CA THR A 226 22.73 -17.22 24.70
C THR A 226 24.16 -16.69 24.53
N GLU A 227 24.38 -15.39 24.77
CA GLU A 227 25.70 -14.75 24.69
C GLU A 227 26.67 -15.27 25.76
N LEU A 228 26.20 -15.47 26.99
CA LEU A 228 27.00 -16.04 28.09
C LEU A 228 27.42 -17.48 27.77
N TYR A 229 26.49 -18.31 27.28
CA TYR A 229 26.80 -19.67 26.88
C TYR A 229 27.80 -19.73 25.72
N ALA A 230 27.63 -18.86 24.71
CA ALA A 230 28.52 -18.79 23.56
C ALA A 230 29.95 -18.34 23.93
N SER A 231 30.09 -17.45 24.92
CA SER A 231 31.39 -16.94 25.37
C SER A 231 32.09 -17.84 26.38
N ASN A 232 31.34 -18.47 27.31
CA ASN A 232 31.87 -19.44 28.26
C ASN A 232 30.79 -20.44 28.72
N PRO A 233 30.71 -21.63 28.10
CA PRO A 233 29.67 -22.62 28.41
C PRO A 233 29.87 -23.33 29.76
N THR A 234 30.97 -23.10 30.46
CA THR A 234 31.34 -23.85 31.68
C THR A 234 30.35 -23.58 32.80
N GLY A 235 29.64 -24.62 33.25
CA GLY A 235 28.65 -24.50 34.33
C GLY A 235 27.33 -23.82 33.92
N ILE A 236 27.12 -23.55 32.62
CA ILE A 236 25.91 -22.95 32.07
C ILE A 236 25.17 -24.00 31.24
N SER A 237 23.87 -24.17 31.49
CA SER A 237 23.03 -25.02 30.64
C SER A 237 22.90 -24.43 29.24
N ARG A 238 22.86 -25.31 28.22
CA ARG A 238 22.63 -24.89 26.84
C ARG A 238 21.26 -24.16 26.75
N PRO A 239 21.20 -22.95 26.17
CA PRO A 239 19.95 -22.26 25.93
C PRO A 239 19.01 -23.09 25.05
N THR A 240 17.71 -23.10 25.39
CA THR A 240 16.67 -23.64 24.52
C THR A 240 16.30 -22.59 23.49
N ARG A 241 16.15 -23.02 22.24
CA ARG A 241 15.72 -22.15 21.15
C ARG A 241 14.26 -21.72 21.36
N ASP A 242 14.01 -20.42 21.40
CA ASP A 242 12.66 -19.84 21.43
C ASP A 242 12.57 -18.77 20.34
N ARG A 243 11.86 -19.10 19.26
CA ARG A 243 11.75 -18.24 18.08
C ARG A 243 11.10 -16.89 18.41
N VAL A 244 10.18 -16.86 19.37
CA VAL A 244 9.48 -15.64 19.79
C VAL A 244 10.46 -14.68 20.44
N SER A 245 11.28 -15.17 21.38
CA SER A 245 12.35 -14.37 22.00
C SER A 245 13.44 -13.97 21.01
N GLU A 246 13.86 -14.89 20.14
CA GLU A 246 14.89 -14.64 19.11
C GLU A 246 14.49 -13.52 18.15
N ALA A 247 13.20 -13.42 17.81
CA ALA A 247 12.69 -12.35 16.93
C ALA A 247 12.87 -10.94 17.50
N PHE A 248 13.02 -10.79 18.82
CA PHE A 248 13.33 -9.50 19.45
C PHE A 248 14.83 -9.17 19.48
N TYR A 249 15.72 -10.11 19.15
CA TYR A 249 17.16 -9.85 19.26
C TYR A 249 17.63 -8.66 18.41
N PRO A 250 17.23 -8.51 17.13
CA PRO A 250 17.60 -7.35 16.31
C PRO A 250 17.02 -6.04 16.85
N VAL A 251 15.85 -6.11 17.48
CA VAL A 251 15.20 -4.95 18.12
C VAL A 251 15.97 -4.51 19.36
N ILE A 252 16.38 -5.46 20.21
CA ILE A 252 17.19 -5.22 21.40
C ILE A 252 18.55 -4.62 21.01
N ASP A 253 19.14 -5.11 19.91
CA ASP A 253 20.39 -4.57 19.35
C ASP A 253 20.22 -3.27 18.56
N LYS A 254 18.99 -2.75 18.47
CA LYS A 254 18.64 -1.51 17.76
C LYS A 254 18.95 -1.54 16.26
N GLN A 255 19.08 -2.74 15.69
CA GLN A 255 19.27 -2.98 14.27
C GLN A 255 17.93 -2.98 13.52
N GLN A 256 16.83 -3.28 14.23
CA GLN A 256 15.49 -3.32 13.69
C GLN A 256 14.57 -2.43 14.54
N PRO A 257 13.85 -1.46 13.95
CA PRO A 257 12.85 -0.67 14.68
C PRO A 257 11.56 -1.47 14.90
N ILE A 258 10.78 -1.04 15.89
CA ILE A 258 9.39 -1.47 16.06
C ILE A 258 8.48 -0.45 15.39
N PHE A 259 7.68 -0.91 14.44
CA PHE A 259 6.61 -0.13 13.83
C PHE A 259 5.33 -0.38 14.62
N TYR A 260 4.78 0.69 15.18
CA TYR A 260 3.48 0.65 15.85
C TYR A 260 2.40 1.25 14.96
N ASN A 261 1.30 0.52 14.75
CA ASN A 261 0.06 1.14 14.27
C ASN A 261 -0.48 2.06 15.38
N ALA A 262 -0.63 3.35 15.07
CA ALA A 262 -0.92 4.41 16.03
C ALA A 262 -2.15 5.20 15.59
N SER A 263 -3.28 4.51 15.44
CA SER A 263 -4.53 5.04 14.89
C SER A 263 -5.17 6.14 15.74
N ASN A 264 -4.64 6.44 16.92
CA ASN A 264 -5.05 7.58 17.73
C ASN A 264 -3.94 8.07 18.66
N SER A 265 -4.16 9.25 19.24
CA SER A 265 -3.20 9.94 20.10
C SER A 265 -2.85 9.15 21.38
N LEU A 266 -3.80 8.37 21.92
CA LEU A 266 -3.55 7.54 23.10
C LEU A 266 -2.63 6.35 22.78
N GLU A 267 -2.80 5.73 21.62
CA GLU A 267 -1.95 4.64 21.15
C GLU A 267 -0.53 5.10 20.87
N ALA A 268 -0.37 6.24 20.20
CA ALA A 268 0.94 6.87 20.00
C ALA A 268 1.66 7.10 21.35
N ARG A 269 0.97 7.68 22.34
CA ARG A 269 1.52 7.89 23.68
C ARG A 269 1.85 6.58 24.41
N ARG A 270 1.07 5.52 24.22
CA ARG A 270 1.36 4.19 24.79
C ARG A 270 2.60 3.57 24.16
N ALA A 271 2.74 3.63 22.85
CA ALA A 271 3.92 3.16 22.13
C ALA A 271 5.17 3.93 22.58
N MET A 272 5.11 5.26 22.63
CA MET A 272 6.18 6.13 23.14
C MET A 272 6.53 5.83 24.61
N ARG A 273 5.54 5.52 25.45
CA ARG A 273 5.79 5.09 26.84
C ARG A 273 6.54 3.76 26.90
N LEU A 274 6.16 2.77 26.11
CA LEU A 274 6.89 1.50 26.02
C LEU A 274 8.31 1.72 25.50
N GLN A 275 8.49 2.57 24.50
CA GLN A 275 9.81 2.93 23.98
C GLN A 275 10.70 3.56 25.06
N LYS A 276 10.18 4.53 25.82
CA LYS A 276 10.92 5.17 26.90
C LYS A 276 11.30 4.19 28.01
N GLU A 277 10.46 3.19 28.27
CA GLU A 277 10.67 2.17 29.29
C GLU A 277 11.69 1.09 28.86
N LEU A 278 11.63 0.67 27.59
CA LEU A 278 12.35 -0.52 27.08
C LEU A 278 13.54 -0.17 26.17
N GLY A 279 13.60 1.05 25.64
CA GLY A 279 14.77 1.61 24.94
C GLY A 279 14.93 1.20 23.47
N PHE A 280 13.91 0.60 22.84
CA PHE A 280 13.93 0.22 21.42
C PHE A 280 13.76 1.44 20.49
N ASN A 281 14.13 1.29 19.22
CA ASN A 281 13.86 2.31 18.20
C ASN A 281 12.39 2.23 17.78
N LEU A 282 11.65 3.35 17.89
CA LEU A 282 10.21 3.40 17.60
C LEU A 282 9.93 4.15 16.30
N VAL A 283 9.04 3.57 15.51
CA VAL A 283 8.36 4.22 14.39
C VAL A 283 6.86 4.21 14.68
N LEU A 284 6.24 5.39 14.69
CA LEU A 284 4.78 5.52 14.66
C LEU A 284 4.36 5.36 13.20
N GLY A 285 3.94 4.15 12.82
CA GLY A 285 3.81 3.74 11.42
C GLY A 285 2.52 4.19 10.73
N ASN A 286 1.50 4.59 11.49
CA ASN A 286 0.24 5.10 10.96
C ASN A 286 -0.38 6.05 11.97
N LEU A 287 0.23 7.23 12.11
CA LEU A 287 -0.23 8.26 13.03
C LEU A 287 -1.41 9.00 12.41
N GLN A 288 -2.61 8.74 12.94
CA GLN A 288 -3.84 9.42 12.51
C GLN A 288 -4.13 10.69 13.32
N GLU A 289 -3.76 10.73 14.60
CA GLU A 289 -4.01 11.87 15.50
C GLU A 289 -2.70 12.39 16.12
N GLY A 290 -2.00 13.25 15.40
CA GLY A 290 -0.68 13.79 15.75
C GLY A 290 -0.65 15.23 16.25
N TRP A 291 -1.74 15.99 16.11
CA TRP A 291 -1.81 17.46 16.34
C TRP A 291 -1.29 17.94 17.70
N ASP A 292 -1.35 17.13 18.77
CA ASP A 292 -0.86 17.48 20.12
C ASP A 292 0.37 16.65 20.56
N LEU A 293 1.08 16.03 19.61
CA LEU A 293 2.16 15.05 19.89
C LEU A 293 3.57 15.52 19.52
N ALA A 294 3.73 16.68 18.89
CA ALA A 294 5.04 17.12 18.35
C ALA A 294 6.17 17.09 19.39
N ASP A 295 5.93 17.59 20.61
CA ASP A 295 6.94 17.61 21.67
C ASP A 295 7.29 16.19 22.17
N GLU A 296 6.30 15.31 22.27
CA GLU A 296 6.53 13.92 22.70
C GLU A 296 7.30 13.14 21.63
N ILE A 297 6.95 13.32 20.35
CA ILE A 297 7.65 12.73 19.21
C ILE A 297 9.12 13.15 19.21
N LYS A 298 9.42 14.45 19.37
CA LYS A 298 10.80 14.94 19.49
C LYS A 298 11.52 14.36 20.70
N SER A 299 10.86 14.34 21.86
CA SER A 299 11.48 13.88 23.11
C SER A 299 11.88 12.41 23.07
N THR A 300 11.14 11.60 22.31
CA THR A 300 11.40 10.16 22.14
C THR A 300 12.33 9.85 20.97
N GLY A 301 12.50 10.80 20.04
CA GLY A 301 13.20 10.56 18.78
C GLY A 301 12.44 9.61 17.85
N SER A 302 11.12 9.50 18.02
CA SER A 302 10.30 8.59 17.24
C SER A 302 10.22 9.05 15.79
N LYS A 303 10.41 8.12 14.86
CA LYS A 303 10.12 8.33 13.44
C LYS A 303 8.61 8.27 13.21
N VAL A 304 8.10 8.97 12.20
CA VAL A 304 6.65 9.11 11.97
C VAL A 304 6.30 8.85 10.52
N PHE A 305 5.31 7.98 10.32
CA PHE A 305 4.50 7.91 9.11
C PHE A 305 3.08 8.34 9.45
N MET A 306 2.64 9.42 8.81
CA MET A 306 1.28 9.94 8.96
C MET A 306 0.33 9.15 8.08
N SER A 307 -0.90 8.91 8.55
CA SER A 307 -1.95 8.30 7.74
C SER A 307 -2.25 9.14 6.49
N LEU A 308 -2.44 8.50 5.34
CA LEU A 308 -3.09 9.09 4.17
C LEU A 308 -4.60 8.91 4.18
N GLU A 309 -5.15 8.11 5.09
CA GLU A 309 -6.60 8.05 5.30
C GLU A 309 -7.06 9.31 6.03
N LEU A 310 -8.11 9.93 5.51
CA LEU A 310 -8.76 11.09 6.10
C LEU A 310 -10.19 10.74 6.52
N PRO A 311 -10.69 11.30 7.63
CA PRO A 311 -12.11 11.21 7.95
C PRO A 311 -12.94 11.87 6.85
N LYS A 312 -14.13 11.33 6.60
CA LYS A 312 -15.09 11.95 5.66
C LYS A 312 -15.40 13.37 6.11
N GLU A 313 -15.37 14.32 5.17
CA GLU A 313 -15.81 15.69 5.43
C GLU A 313 -17.27 15.67 5.95
N PRO A 314 -17.54 16.23 7.14
CA PRO A 314 -18.90 16.30 7.65
C PRO A 314 -19.79 17.12 6.72
N LYS A 315 -20.97 16.58 6.39
CA LYS A 315 -22.00 17.31 5.65
C LYS A 315 -23.04 17.84 6.61
N ASP A 316 -23.42 19.11 6.41
CA ASP A 316 -24.54 19.70 7.14
C ASP A 316 -25.85 18.99 6.77
N SER A 317 -26.71 18.76 7.75
CA SER A 317 -28.06 18.28 7.47
C SER A 317 -28.83 19.31 6.64
N LYS A 318 -29.71 18.85 5.75
CA LYS A 318 -30.55 19.70 4.89
C LYS A 318 -31.77 20.28 5.62
N GLU A 319 -31.87 20.09 6.93
CA GLU A 319 -33.00 20.57 7.73
C GLU A 319 -32.88 22.10 7.94
N GLU A 320 -33.94 22.85 7.63
CA GLU A 320 -33.96 24.32 7.80
C GLU A 320 -34.13 24.73 9.27
N ASP A 321 -34.90 23.98 10.06
CA ASP A 321 -35.17 24.24 11.48
C ASP A 321 -34.35 23.32 12.41
N LYS A 322 -33.02 23.49 12.39
CA LYS A 322 -32.13 22.73 13.27
C LYS A 322 -32.22 23.22 14.71
N SER A 323 -32.34 22.28 15.65
CA SER A 323 -32.17 22.59 17.07
C SER A 323 -30.75 23.11 17.36
N ASP A 324 -30.59 23.89 18.43
CA ASP A 324 -29.27 24.40 18.84
C ASP A 324 -28.27 23.28 19.14
N GLU A 325 -28.74 22.10 19.53
CA GLU A 325 -27.88 20.95 19.78
C GLU A 325 -27.32 20.34 18.49
N VAL A 326 -28.14 20.24 17.44
CA VAL A 326 -27.70 19.77 16.13
C VAL A 326 -26.65 20.73 15.54
N LYS A 327 -26.91 22.05 15.59
CA LYS A 327 -25.93 23.05 15.12
C LYS A 327 -24.59 22.93 15.84
N ARG A 328 -24.60 22.82 17.18
CA ARG A 328 -23.38 22.60 17.98
C ARG A 328 -22.67 21.28 17.68
N LEU A 329 -23.40 20.23 17.27
CA LEU A 329 -22.79 18.96 16.88
C LEU A 329 -22.10 19.08 15.51
N GLU A 330 -22.75 19.72 14.54
CA GLU A 330 -22.18 19.98 13.21
C GLU A 330 -20.93 20.85 13.30
N GLU A 331 -20.97 21.93 14.07
CA GLU A 331 -19.81 22.80 14.35
C GLU A 331 -18.62 22.01 14.93
N ARG A 332 -18.86 21.17 15.95
CA ARG A 332 -17.82 20.33 16.57
C ARG A 332 -17.21 19.32 15.60
N ARG A 333 -18.03 18.73 14.72
CA ARG A 333 -17.55 17.80 13.68
C ARG A 333 -16.67 18.52 12.67
N MET A 334 -17.09 19.70 12.22
CA MET A 334 -16.29 20.51 11.29
C MET A 334 -15.00 21.04 11.93
N GLU A 335 -15.03 21.41 13.21
CA GLU A 335 -13.82 21.79 13.96
C GLU A 335 -12.84 20.61 14.07
N PHE A 336 -13.34 19.42 14.42
CA PHE A 336 -12.52 18.21 14.44
C PHE A 336 -11.94 17.89 13.07
N TYR A 337 -12.74 17.93 12.00
CA TYR A 337 -12.29 17.69 10.64
C TYR A 337 -11.16 18.64 10.25
N LYS A 338 -11.34 19.95 10.46
CA LYS A 338 -10.32 20.97 10.18
C LYS A 338 -9.03 20.72 10.97
N LYS A 339 -9.14 20.38 12.25
CA LYS A 339 -7.98 20.01 13.09
C LYS A 339 -7.26 18.78 12.55
N TYR A 340 -8.01 17.78 12.08
CA TYR A 340 -7.45 16.55 11.51
C TYR A 340 -6.67 16.83 10.22
N VAL A 341 -7.22 17.62 9.29
CA VAL A 341 -6.55 17.89 8.01
C VAL A 341 -5.43 18.92 8.12
N SER A 342 -5.47 19.85 9.09
CA SER A 342 -4.39 20.83 9.30
C SER A 342 -3.18 20.27 10.03
N GLN A 343 -3.30 19.11 10.71
CA GLN A 343 -2.25 18.56 11.57
C GLN A 343 -0.93 18.31 10.84
N TYR A 344 -0.97 17.97 9.55
CA TYR A 344 0.22 17.71 8.74
C TYR A 344 1.09 18.96 8.63
N ALA A 345 0.47 20.10 8.33
CA ALA A 345 1.13 21.39 8.27
C ALA A 345 1.62 21.84 9.65
N GLU A 346 0.88 21.54 10.71
CA GLU A 346 1.27 21.85 12.09
C GLU A 346 2.49 21.06 12.54
N LEU A 347 2.53 19.75 12.26
CA LEU A 347 3.67 18.88 12.53
C LEU A 347 4.91 19.31 11.73
N GLN A 348 4.74 19.66 10.46
CA GLN A 348 5.83 20.20 9.65
C GLN A 348 6.36 21.52 10.24
N LYS A 349 5.49 22.47 10.61
CA LYS A 349 5.89 23.73 11.26
C LYS A 349 6.59 23.49 12.59
N ALA A 350 6.20 22.44 13.30
CA ALA A 350 6.89 21.99 14.49
C ALA A 350 8.24 21.32 14.19
N GLY A 351 8.63 21.11 12.93
CA GLY A 351 9.89 20.48 12.55
C GLY A 351 9.88 18.96 12.71
N ILE A 352 8.70 18.34 12.69
CA ILE A 352 8.58 16.88 12.64
C ILE A 352 8.69 16.44 11.19
N LYS A 353 9.78 15.76 10.86
CA LYS A 353 9.89 15.03 9.58
C LYS A 353 8.98 13.81 9.62
N PHE A 354 8.16 13.64 8.58
CA PHE A 354 7.30 12.46 8.43
C PHE A 354 7.28 11.96 6.97
N GLY A 355 6.92 10.69 6.82
CA GLY A 355 6.47 10.12 5.55
C GLY A 355 4.98 9.77 5.63
N PHE A 356 4.45 9.13 4.59
CA PHE A 356 3.05 8.71 4.54
C PHE A 356 2.87 7.19 4.68
N SER A 357 1.75 6.77 5.25
CA SER A 357 1.29 5.38 5.36
C SER A 357 -0.08 5.26 4.69
N SER A 358 -0.25 4.25 3.85
CA SER A 358 -1.53 3.95 3.21
C SER A 358 -2.29 2.79 3.85
N ILE A 359 -1.87 2.28 5.01
CA ILE A 359 -2.42 1.03 5.59
C ILE A 359 -3.96 1.00 5.73
N ASP A 360 -4.60 2.15 5.99
CA ASP A 360 -6.05 2.28 6.15
C ASP A 360 -6.74 2.92 4.94
N ALA A 361 -5.99 3.38 3.93
CA ALA A 361 -6.50 4.14 2.80
C ALA A 361 -6.51 3.30 1.51
N ARG A 362 -7.55 3.48 0.68
CA ARG A 362 -7.60 2.82 -0.63
C ARG A 362 -6.74 3.57 -1.64
N ALA A 363 -6.12 2.84 -2.55
CA ALA A 363 -5.25 3.42 -3.60
C ALA A 363 -5.95 4.55 -4.37
N ASN A 364 -7.22 4.37 -4.74
CA ASN A 364 -8.00 5.36 -5.50
C ASN A 364 -8.34 6.64 -4.73
N GLN A 365 -8.16 6.68 -3.42
CA GLN A 365 -8.41 7.86 -2.57
C GLN A 365 -7.13 8.64 -2.24
N LEU A 366 -5.95 8.03 -2.42
CA LEU A 366 -4.69 8.61 -1.93
C LEU A 366 -4.39 9.98 -2.53
N LYS A 367 -4.60 10.15 -3.83
CA LYS A 367 -4.37 11.45 -4.50
C LYS A 367 -5.33 12.51 -3.97
N ASP A 368 -6.62 12.21 -3.89
CA ASP A 368 -7.62 13.16 -3.41
C ASP A 368 -7.36 13.57 -1.95
N ASN A 369 -7.04 12.61 -1.09
CA ASN A 369 -6.68 12.87 0.30
C ASN A 369 -5.42 13.75 0.41
N LEU A 370 -4.40 13.48 -0.41
CA LEU A 370 -3.18 14.29 -0.45
C LEU A 370 -3.46 15.74 -0.86
N LEU A 371 -4.36 15.95 -1.85
CA LEU A 371 -4.77 17.29 -2.27
C LEU A 371 -5.49 18.02 -1.14
N VAL A 372 -6.38 17.34 -0.39
CA VAL A 372 -7.04 17.93 0.79
C VAL A 372 -6.01 18.34 1.85
N ILE A 373 -4.96 17.53 2.08
CA ILE A 373 -3.88 17.86 3.02
C ILE A 373 -3.13 19.13 2.57
N ILE A 374 -2.86 19.26 1.27
CA ILE A 374 -2.19 20.44 0.69
C ILE A 374 -3.08 21.69 0.78
N GLU A 375 -4.36 21.57 0.42
CA GLU A 375 -5.35 22.65 0.54
C GLU A 375 -5.49 23.16 1.99
N ASN A 376 -5.22 22.29 2.97
CA ASN A 376 -5.24 22.62 4.40
C ASN A 376 -3.86 22.99 4.99
N GLY A 377 -2.88 23.28 4.13
CA GLY A 377 -1.71 24.08 4.48
C GLY A 377 -0.36 23.37 4.42
N LEU A 378 -0.30 22.08 4.04
CA LEU A 378 0.96 21.42 3.73
C LEU A 378 1.45 21.90 2.36
N SER A 379 2.70 22.36 2.25
CA SER A 379 3.24 22.75 0.93
C SER A 379 3.45 21.53 0.02
N GLU A 380 3.29 21.70 -1.30
CA GLU A 380 3.57 20.65 -2.29
C GLU A 380 4.98 20.05 -2.16
N ASP A 381 6.00 20.87 -1.89
CA ASP A 381 7.38 20.39 -1.67
C ASP A 381 7.47 19.45 -0.45
N GLU A 382 6.74 19.74 0.62
CA GLU A 382 6.73 18.88 1.81
C GLU A 382 5.89 17.62 1.57
N ALA A 383 4.76 17.74 0.88
CA ALA A 383 3.97 16.58 0.45
C ALA A 383 4.83 15.63 -0.43
N LEU A 384 5.59 16.19 -1.38
CA LEU A 384 6.53 15.44 -2.18
C LEU A 384 7.66 14.84 -1.33
N ALA A 385 8.19 15.60 -0.37
CA ALA A 385 9.22 15.10 0.54
C ALA A 385 8.71 13.90 1.34
N ALA A 386 7.51 13.97 1.90
CA ALA A 386 6.84 12.91 2.64
C ALA A 386 6.58 11.65 1.79
N LEU A 387 6.31 11.81 0.48
CA LEU A 387 6.16 10.70 -0.46
C LEU A 387 7.50 10.12 -0.96
N THR A 388 8.62 10.84 -0.82
CA THR A 388 9.90 10.47 -1.46
C THR A 388 11.06 10.53 -0.46
N THR A 389 11.77 11.67 -0.37
CA THR A 389 13.01 11.83 0.39
C THR A 389 12.88 11.54 1.89
N ASN A 390 11.80 12.00 2.54
CA ASN A 390 11.55 11.73 3.95
C ASN A 390 11.22 10.24 4.16
N ALA A 391 10.36 9.66 3.33
CA ALA A 391 10.04 8.23 3.42
C ALA A 391 11.29 7.36 3.26
N ALA A 392 12.14 7.65 2.26
CA ALA A 392 13.39 6.95 2.05
C ALA A 392 14.35 7.06 3.26
N ASP A 393 14.48 8.26 3.85
CA ASP A 393 15.33 8.50 5.03
C ASP A 393 14.80 7.78 6.28
N LEU A 394 13.49 7.84 6.50
CA LEU A 394 12.84 7.20 7.64
C LEU A 394 12.96 5.67 7.56
N LEU A 395 12.88 5.08 6.36
CA LEU A 395 13.08 3.64 6.10
C LEU A 395 14.56 3.23 5.97
N GLY A 396 15.49 4.18 5.84
CA GLY A 396 16.92 3.89 5.70
C GLY A 396 17.34 3.42 4.30
N ILE A 397 16.64 3.87 3.25
CA ILE A 397 16.86 3.50 1.84
C ILE A 397 17.18 4.70 0.93
N SER A 398 17.60 5.84 1.50
CA SER A 398 17.96 7.05 0.75
C SER A 398 19.11 6.86 -0.23
N ASP A 399 19.98 5.88 -0.03
CA ASP A 399 21.11 5.62 -0.92
C ASP A 399 20.66 5.01 -2.26
N ILE A 400 19.51 4.33 -2.28
CA ILE A 400 19.04 3.59 -3.46
C ILE A 400 17.83 4.26 -4.14
N THR A 401 17.00 5.01 -3.41
CA THR A 401 15.77 5.63 -3.96
C THR A 401 15.44 6.98 -3.30
N GLY A 402 14.29 7.57 -3.62
CA GLY A 402 13.75 8.81 -3.03
C GLY A 402 14.15 10.11 -3.74
N THR A 403 15.06 10.05 -4.71
CA THR A 403 15.44 11.16 -5.61
C THR A 403 15.79 10.61 -6.99
N LEU A 404 15.83 11.48 -8.00
CA LEU A 404 16.28 11.13 -9.36
C LEU A 404 17.77 11.45 -9.53
N ASP A 405 18.64 10.69 -8.87
CA ASP A 405 20.09 10.86 -8.97
C ASP A 405 20.75 9.71 -9.73
N GLU A 406 21.86 9.98 -10.41
CA GLU A 406 22.64 8.95 -11.09
C GLU A 406 23.09 7.85 -10.11
N GLY A 407 22.95 6.60 -10.54
CA GLY A 407 23.28 5.40 -9.76
C GLY A 407 22.14 4.89 -8.88
N LYS A 408 21.05 5.65 -8.70
CA LYS A 408 19.85 5.18 -8.00
C LYS A 408 18.98 4.29 -8.89
N ILE A 409 18.10 3.51 -8.26
CA ILE A 409 17.13 2.68 -8.97
C ILE A 409 16.22 3.55 -9.84
N GLY A 410 15.83 3.03 -11.00
CA GLY A 410 14.94 3.66 -11.97
C GLY A 410 13.49 3.65 -11.51
N ASN A 411 13.22 4.22 -10.33
CA ASN A 411 11.89 4.39 -9.77
C ASN A 411 11.43 5.82 -10.01
N LEU A 412 10.52 6.02 -10.95
CA LEU A 412 9.99 7.33 -11.28
C LEU A 412 8.55 7.26 -11.74
N ILE A 413 7.84 8.38 -11.62
CA ILE A 413 6.54 8.58 -12.23
C ILE A 413 6.63 9.68 -13.28
N VAL A 414 5.85 9.54 -14.34
CA VAL A 414 5.72 10.54 -15.40
C VAL A 414 4.25 10.89 -15.52
N SER A 415 3.89 12.13 -15.25
CA SER A 415 2.52 12.64 -15.32
C SER A 415 2.37 13.71 -16.38
N LYS A 416 1.15 13.84 -16.93
CA LYS A 416 0.78 14.99 -17.74
C LYS A 416 0.37 16.13 -16.80
N GLY A 417 1.10 17.24 -16.83
CA GLY A 417 0.96 18.29 -15.80
C GLY A 417 1.56 17.89 -14.43
N SER A 418 1.51 18.81 -13.46
CA SER A 418 2.02 18.57 -12.12
C SER A 418 1.20 17.48 -11.43
N TYR A 419 1.83 16.54 -10.72
CA TYR A 419 1.10 15.48 -10.01
C TYR A 419 0.05 16.04 -9.02
N PHE A 420 0.36 17.20 -8.43
CA PHE A 420 -0.50 17.91 -7.47
C PHE A 420 -1.65 18.69 -8.14
N ASP A 421 -1.72 18.71 -9.48
CA ASP A 421 -2.92 19.16 -10.17
C ASP A 421 -4.01 18.09 -10.08
N LYS A 422 -5.22 18.48 -9.68
CA LYS A 422 -6.38 17.57 -9.56
C LYS A 422 -6.62 16.72 -10.80
N GLU A 423 -6.54 17.33 -11.98
CA GLU A 423 -6.79 16.68 -13.26
C GLU A 423 -5.56 15.96 -13.85
N SER A 424 -4.40 16.05 -13.19
CA SER A 424 -3.19 15.39 -13.68
C SER A 424 -3.32 13.88 -13.61
N GLN A 425 -2.78 13.21 -14.62
CA GLN A 425 -2.82 11.77 -14.77
C GLN A 425 -1.41 11.24 -15.01
N ILE A 426 -1.09 10.15 -14.32
CA ILE A 426 0.15 9.42 -14.53
C ILE A 426 0.06 8.69 -15.87
N LYS A 427 1.02 8.95 -16.76
CA LYS A 427 1.19 8.27 -18.05
C LYS A 427 2.10 7.06 -17.92
N TYR A 428 3.22 7.22 -17.20
CA TYR A 428 4.20 6.16 -17.00
C TYR A 428 4.58 6.02 -15.54
N VAL A 429 4.82 4.78 -15.11
CA VAL A 429 5.52 4.48 -13.86
C VAL A 429 6.66 3.53 -14.19
N PHE A 430 7.83 3.81 -13.65
CA PHE A 430 8.97 2.92 -13.75
C PHE A 430 9.26 2.37 -12.36
N VAL A 431 9.42 1.04 -12.26
CA VAL A 431 9.76 0.34 -11.01
C VAL A 431 10.93 -0.57 -11.31
N ASP A 432 12.07 -0.34 -10.65
CA ASP A 432 13.33 -1.05 -10.94
C ASP A 432 13.68 -0.99 -12.44
N GLY A 433 13.37 0.15 -13.06
CA GLY A 433 13.50 0.42 -14.50
C GLY A 433 12.52 -0.31 -15.42
N ASP A 434 11.61 -1.13 -14.91
CA ASP A 434 10.56 -1.74 -15.70
C ASP A 434 9.45 -0.71 -15.96
N LYS A 435 9.11 -0.49 -17.25
CA LYS A 435 8.16 0.53 -17.70
C LYS A 435 6.72 0.02 -17.65
N TYR A 436 5.86 0.75 -16.95
CA TYR A 436 4.41 0.58 -16.95
C TYR A 436 3.75 1.79 -17.59
N GLU A 437 2.90 1.56 -18.58
CA GLU A 437 2.19 2.61 -19.32
C GLU A 437 0.69 2.55 -19.03
N TYR A 438 0.10 3.72 -18.80
CA TYR A 438 -1.32 3.88 -18.53
C TYR A 438 -1.97 4.77 -19.59
N ASP A 439 -3.25 4.53 -19.86
CA ASP A 439 -4.02 5.36 -20.78
C ASP A 439 -4.46 6.65 -20.10
N LEU A 440 -4.19 7.77 -20.78
CA LEU A 440 -4.68 9.07 -20.33
C LEU A 440 -6.16 9.17 -20.69
N LYS A 441 -7.00 9.40 -19.69
CA LYS A 441 -8.41 9.74 -19.92
C LYS A 441 -8.43 11.11 -20.59
N THR A 442 -8.79 11.16 -21.87
CA THR A 442 -9.02 12.43 -22.57
C THR A 442 -10.14 13.17 -21.85
N GLY A 443 -9.85 14.38 -21.36
CA GLY A 443 -10.73 15.15 -20.49
C GLY A 443 -12.19 15.08 -20.92
N ALA A 444 -12.99 14.32 -20.18
CA ALA A 444 -14.38 14.67 -20.01
C ALA A 444 -14.36 16.05 -19.35
N ARG A 445 -14.97 17.03 -20.02
CA ARG A 445 -15.26 18.33 -19.40
C ARG A 445 -15.85 18.07 -18.02
N LYS A 446 -15.46 18.88 -17.03
CA LYS A 446 -16.21 19.06 -15.79
C LYS A 446 -17.69 18.95 -16.12
N ALA A 447 -18.33 17.89 -15.64
CA ALA A 447 -19.72 18.00 -15.29
C ALA A 447 -19.72 18.99 -14.13
N GLU A 448 -20.01 20.25 -14.44
CA GLU A 448 -20.77 21.07 -13.51
C GLU A 448 -21.96 20.21 -13.05
N ASP A 449 -22.31 20.30 -11.77
CA ASP A 449 -23.46 19.61 -11.17
C ASP A 449 -24.59 19.40 -12.18
N GLY A 450 -24.79 18.14 -12.58
CA GLY A 450 -25.84 17.73 -13.51
C GLY A 450 -25.41 17.58 -14.98
N ASP A 451 -24.72 16.49 -15.33
CA ASP A 451 -24.92 15.88 -16.65
C ASP A 451 -24.72 14.36 -16.58
N THR A 452 -25.83 13.67 -16.33
CA THR A 452 -26.00 12.25 -16.58
C THR A 452 -25.93 11.99 -18.07
N ASN A 453 -24.92 11.27 -18.55
CA ASN A 453 -24.94 10.75 -19.91
C ASN A 453 -26.04 9.67 -20.02
N PRO A 454 -27.19 9.91 -20.70
CA PRO A 454 -28.35 9.02 -20.66
C PRO A 454 -28.18 7.74 -21.51
N ALA A 455 -27.09 7.63 -22.29
CA ALA A 455 -26.96 6.64 -23.34
C ALA A 455 -26.50 5.24 -22.89
N ASN A 456 -26.05 5.06 -21.64
CA ASN A 456 -25.71 3.74 -21.08
C ASN A 456 -26.67 3.27 -19.97
N MET A 457 -27.57 4.12 -19.47
CA MET A 457 -28.43 3.78 -18.32
C MET A 457 -29.57 2.81 -18.68
N GLU A 458 -30.05 2.80 -19.94
CA GLU A 458 -31.13 1.89 -20.37
C GLU A 458 -30.76 0.40 -20.22
N ALA A 459 -29.48 0.06 -20.33
CA ALA A 459 -29.01 -1.31 -20.14
C ALA A 459 -29.22 -1.78 -18.69
N LEU A 460 -29.14 -0.88 -17.71
CA LEU A 460 -29.30 -1.18 -16.29
C LEU A 460 -30.78 -1.17 -15.84
N ILE A 461 -31.61 -0.27 -16.38
CA ILE A 461 -32.99 -0.09 -15.93
C ILE A 461 -33.82 -1.37 -16.14
N GLY A 462 -34.54 -1.78 -15.10
CA GLY A 462 -35.34 -3.01 -15.09
C GLY A 462 -35.16 -3.84 -13.83
N SER A 463 -35.74 -5.03 -13.84
CA SER A 463 -35.62 -6.03 -12.77
C SER A 463 -34.51 -7.02 -13.10
N TRP A 464 -33.68 -7.35 -12.11
CA TRP A 464 -32.59 -8.30 -12.21
C TRP A 464 -32.74 -9.35 -11.12
N SER A 465 -32.85 -10.62 -11.50
CA SER A 465 -32.87 -11.72 -10.54
C SER A 465 -31.45 -12.04 -10.10
N TYR A 466 -31.17 -11.94 -8.79
CA TYR A 466 -29.84 -12.24 -8.23
C TYR A 466 -29.82 -13.54 -7.45
N GLU A 467 -28.64 -14.13 -7.37
CA GLU A 467 -28.32 -15.29 -6.54
C GLU A 467 -26.93 -15.08 -5.91
N TYR A 468 -26.83 -15.33 -4.60
CA TYR A 468 -25.54 -15.43 -3.92
C TYR A 468 -25.58 -16.52 -2.86
N THR A 469 -24.42 -17.13 -2.59
CA THR A 469 -24.31 -18.22 -1.60
C THR A 469 -23.46 -17.78 -0.43
N THR A 470 -24.01 -17.86 0.78
CA THR A 470 -23.27 -17.69 2.03
C THR A 470 -23.11 -19.04 2.75
N PRO A 471 -22.24 -19.15 3.76
CA PRO A 471 -22.19 -20.34 4.62
C PRO A 471 -23.52 -20.68 5.32
N GLN A 472 -24.46 -19.74 5.36
CA GLN A 472 -25.79 -19.91 5.97
C GLN A 472 -26.86 -20.37 4.96
N GLY A 473 -26.54 -20.40 3.67
CA GLY A 473 -27.43 -20.82 2.60
C GLY A 473 -27.36 -19.94 1.35
N THR A 474 -27.99 -20.41 0.27
CA THR A 474 -28.20 -19.64 -0.96
C THR A 474 -29.36 -18.68 -0.76
N GLN A 475 -29.14 -17.41 -1.11
CA GLN A 475 -30.12 -16.34 -1.09
C GLN A 475 -30.42 -15.90 -2.52
N THR A 476 -31.69 -15.60 -2.77
CA THR A 476 -32.18 -15.15 -4.08
C THR A 476 -33.17 -14.00 -3.90
N GLY A 477 -33.25 -13.13 -4.90
CA GLY A 477 -34.18 -12.02 -4.89
C GLY A 477 -34.12 -11.19 -6.17
N LYS A 478 -34.63 -9.96 -6.13
CA LYS A 478 -34.61 -9.05 -7.28
C LYS A 478 -33.93 -7.74 -6.95
N MET A 479 -33.12 -7.22 -7.86
CA MET A 479 -32.67 -5.82 -7.86
C MET A 479 -33.48 -5.07 -8.92
N ILE A 480 -34.16 -4.01 -8.52
CA ILE A 480 -35.01 -3.22 -9.42
C ILE A 480 -34.38 -1.83 -9.54
N PHE A 481 -33.83 -1.53 -10.71
CA PHE A 481 -33.25 -0.22 -11.02
C PHE A 481 -34.25 0.64 -11.77
N LYS A 482 -34.42 1.89 -11.33
CA LYS A 482 -35.26 2.91 -11.97
C LYS A 482 -34.44 4.16 -12.23
N ASN A 483 -34.79 4.88 -13.29
CA ASN A 483 -34.28 6.21 -13.55
C ASN A 483 -35.45 7.19 -13.50
N GLU A 484 -35.43 8.07 -12.51
CA GLU A 484 -36.41 9.15 -12.40
C GLU A 484 -35.66 10.49 -12.54
N SER A 485 -35.87 11.15 -13.67
CA SER A 485 -35.29 12.48 -13.97
C SER A 485 -33.74 12.55 -13.90
N GLY A 486 -33.05 11.48 -14.31
CA GLY A 486 -31.59 11.40 -14.29
C GLY A 486 -31.01 10.91 -12.96
N ILE A 487 -31.84 10.61 -11.96
CA ILE A 487 -31.38 10.01 -10.70
C ILE A 487 -31.65 8.51 -10.78
N LEU A 488 -30.58 7.73 -10.70
CA LEU A 488 -30.64 6.29 -10.61
C LEU A 488 -31.02 5.89 -9.18
N SER A 489 -32.12 5.16 -9.03
CA SER A 489 -32.54 4.55 -7.78
C SER A 489 -32.64 3.05 -7.94
N GLY A 490 -32.46 2.32 -6.84
CA GLY A 490 -32.43 0.87 -6.85
C GLY A 490 -32.99 0.34 -5.54
N VAL A 491 -33.73 -0.76 -5.62
CA VAL A 491 -34.20 -1.50 -4.44
C VAL A 491 -33.87 -2.98 -4.63
N MET A 492 -33.42 -3.62 -3.56
CA MET A 492 -33.17 -5.05 -3.52
C MET A 492 -34.22 -5.74 -2.66
N THR A 493 -34.94 -6.68 -3.26
CA THR A 493 -35.97 -7.48 -2.59
C THR A 493 -35.38 -8.81 -2.15
N SER A 494 -35.84 -9.35 -1.03
CA SER A 494 -35.51 -10.72 -0.60
C SER A 494 -36.68 -11.66 -0.80
N ASN A 495 -36.43 -12.90 -1.22
CA ASN A 495 -37.47 -13.93 -1.34
C ASN A 495 -37.90 -14.53 0.00
N ASP A 496 -37.15 -14.29 1.09
CA ASP A 496 -37.38 -14.87 2.41
C ASP A 496 -38.34 -14.06 3.31
N GLY A 497 -38.92 -12.98 2.79
CA GLY A 497 -39.88 -12.13 3.52
C GLY A 497 -39.22 -11.09 4.43
N THR A 498 -37.90 -10.88 4.35
CA THR A 498 -37.25 -9.69 4.90
C THR A 498 -37.65 -8.44 4.11
N PRO A 499 -37.76 -7.25 4.76
CA PRO A 499 -38.11 -6.01 4.06
C PRO A 499 -37.10 -5.67 2.96
N ASP A 500 -37.60 -5.05 1.89
CA ASP A 500 -36.76 -4.57 0.80
C ASP A 500 -35.71 -3.54 1.30
N VAL A 501 -34.52 -3.59 0.71
CA VAL A 501 -33.39 -2.71 1.06
C VAL A 501 -33.15 -1.71 -0.07
N ASP A 502 -33.18 -0.42 0.26
CA ASP A 502 -32.83 0.64 -0.68
C ASP A 502 -31.32 0.60 -0.98
N LEU A 503 -30.97 0.66 -2.27
CA LEU A 503 -29.59 0.78 -2.71
C LEU A 503 -29.14 2.23 -2.61
N GLN A 504 -27.92 2.43 -2.14
CA GLN A 504 -27.26 3.72 -1.93
C GLN A 504 -26.03 3.83 -2.84
N ASN A 505 -25.57 5.06 -3.09
CA ASN A 505 -24.34 5.34 -3.85
C ASN A 505 -24.25 4.62 -5.20
N ILE A 506 -25.39 4.43 -5.88
CA ILE A 506 -25.44 3.71 -7.15
C ILE A 506 -24.69 4.52 -8.22
N SER A 507 -23.62 3.94 -8.75
CA SER A 507 -22.78 4.48 -9.81
C SER A 507 -22.73 3.47 -10.95
N PHE A 508 -23.01 3.93 -12.17
CA PHE A 508 -22.90 3.10 -13.37
C PHE A 508 -22.11 3.83 -14.46
N LEU A 509 -20.89 3.36 -14.73
CA LEU A 509 -19.99 3.97 -15.70
C LEU A 509 -19.23 2.89 -16.45
N ASN A 510 -19.15 2.96 -17.78
CA ASN A 510 -18.40 2.02 -18.62
C ASN A 510 -18.71 0.54 -18.35
N SER A 511 -19.98 0.19 -18.15
CA SER A 511 -20.44 -1.15 -17.79
C SER A 511 -20.07 -1.62 -16.37
N GLU A 512 -19.37 -0.81 -15.58
CA GLU A 512 -19.14 -1.08 -14.16
C GLU A 512 -20.29 -0.50 -13.33
N LEU A 513 -20.89 -1.34 -12.50
CA LEU A 513 -21.94 -0.99 -11.56
C LEU A 513 -21.41 -1.13 -10.14
N THR A 514 -21.47 -0.04 -9.38
CA THR A 514 -21.16 -0.02 -7.95
C THR A 514 -22.37 0.49 -7.18
N PHE A 515 -22.69 -0.11 -6.05
CA PHE A 515 -23.69 0.39 -5.11
C PHE A 515 -23.47 -0.19 -3.72
N ASP A 516 -24.04 0.49 -2.73
CA ASP A 516 -23.97 0.09 -1.33
C ASP A 516 -25.37 -0.26 -0.81
N PHE A 517 -25.47 -1.15 0.16
CA PHE A 517 -26.70 -1.34 0.92
C PHE A 517 -26.38 -1.79 2.34
N SER A 518 -27.30 -1.50 3.27
CA SER A 518 -27.13 -1.83 4.69
C SER A 518 -28.12 -2.89 5.13
N VAL A 519 -27.66 -3.89 5.87
CA VAL A 519 -28.51 -4.93 6.48
C VAL A 519 -28.39 -4.89 7.99
N ASP A 520 -29.52 -5.05 8.70
CA ASP A 520 -29.51 -5.21 10.16
C ASP A 520 -29.25 -6.68 10.51
N ALA A 521 -28.14 -6.93 11.20
CA ALA A 521 -27.84 -8.24 11.78
C ALA A 521 -27.68 -8.10 13.30
N GLY A 522 -28.74 -8.43 14.03
CA GLY A 522 -28.71 -8.47 15.50
C GLY A 522 -28.64 -7.10 16.17
N GLY A 523 -29.22 -6.05 15.55
CA GLY A 523 -29.23 -4.68 16.07
C GLY A 523 -28.00 -3.87 15.68
N GLN A 524 -27.20 -4.37 14.74
CA GLN A 524 -26.05 -3.67 14.15
C GLN A 524 -26.27 -3.56 12.63
N SER A 525 -26.18 -2.33 12.12
CA SER A 525 -26.19 -2.06 10.69
C SER A 525 -24.86 -2.48 10.09
N ILE A 526 -24.90 -3.36 9.09
CA ILE A 526 -23.74 -3.84 8.34
C ILE A 526 -23.83 -3.26 6.94
N ASP A 527 -22.85 -2.46 6.56
CA ASP A 527 -22.74 -1.91 5.21
C ASP A 527 -22.03 -2.90 4.28
N ILE A 528 -22.65 -3.12 3.13
CA ILE A 528 -22.18 -4.03 2.08
C ILE A 528 -21.98 -3.20 0.81
N VAL A 529 -20.80 -3.27 0.22
CA VAL A 529 -20.44 -2.59 -1.03
C VAL A 529 -20.36 -3.63 -2.14
N VAL A 530 -21.13 -3.44 -3.19
CA VAL A 530 -21.15 -4.32 -4.36
C VAL A 530 -20.49 -3.61 -5.54
N GLU A 531 -19.53 -4.28 -6.16
CA GLU A 531 -18.85 -3.79 -7.36
C GLU A 531 -18.82 -4.91 -8.41
N GLY A 532 -19.24 -4.62 -9.64
CA GLY A 532 -19.30 -5.64 -10.69
C GLY A 532 -19.48 -5.07 -12.08
N VAL A 533 -19.46 -5.97 -13.06
CA VAL A 533 -19.57 -5.64 -14.48
C VAL A 533 -20.91 -6.12 -15.03
N VAL A 534 -21.61 -5.23 -15.73
CA VAL A 534 -22.82 -5.52 -16.50
C VAL A 534 -22.43 -5.86 -17.93
N ASP A 535 -22.59 -7.12 -18.32
CA ASP A 535 -22.41 -7.59 -19.70
C ASP A 535 -23.75 -8.05 -20.29
N GLY A 536 -24.37 -7.17 -21.07
CA GLY A 536 -25.66 -7.44 -21.70
C GLY A 536 -26.79 -7.67 -20.69
N LYS A 537 -27.18 -8.93 -20.49
CA LYS A 537 -28.20 -9.35 -19.52
C LYS A 537 -27.60 -9.95 -18.23
N ASN A 538 -26.28 -10.04 -18.13
CA ASN A 538 -25.60 -10.62 -16.97
C ASN A 538 -24.94 -9.53 -16.15
N PHE A 539 -24.92 -9.72 -14.85
CA PHE A 539 -24.21 -8.89 -13.89
C PHE A 539 -23.43 -9.82 -12.97
N ASP A 540 -22.11 -9.78 -13.09
CA ASP A 540 -21.19 -10.52 -12.24
C ASP A 540 -20.49 -9.52 -11.32
N ALA A 541 -20.63 -9.72 -10.02
CA ALA A 541 -20.19 -8.76 -9.03
C ALA A 541 -19.57 -9.43 -7.80
N GLU A 542 -18.80 -8.64 -7.06
CA GLU A 542 -18.27 -8.99 -5.76
C GLU A 542 -18.89 -8.06 -4.71
N ALA A 543 -19.50 -8.65 -3.70
CA ALA A 543 -19.99 -7.94 -2.52
C ALA A 543 -18.94 -8.01 -1.43
N SER A 544 -18.64 -6.87 -0.80
CA SER A 544 -17.68 -6.75 0.28
C SER A 544 -18.33 -6.21 1.54
N VAL A 545 -18.04 -6.86 2.66
CA VAL A 545 -18.56 -6.49 3.98
C VAL A 545 -17.41 -6.00 4.83
N ALA A 546 -17.22 -4.67 4.89
CA ALA A 546 -16.04 -4.05 5.50
C ALA A 546 -15.86 -4.43 6.97
N ALA A 547 -16.96 -4.50 7.73
CA ALA A 547 -16.94 -4.83 9.17
C ALA A 547 -16.40 -6.25 9.46
N PHE A 548 -16.52 -7.16 8.50
CA PHE A 548 -16.12 -8.56 8.66
C PHE A 548 -15.00 -8.98 7.68
N ASN A 549 -14.55 -8.05 6.83
CA ASN A 549 -13.57 -8.27 5.76
C ASN A 549 -13.88 -9.56 4.97
N PHE A 550 -15.16 -9.72 4.65
CA PHE A 550 -15.72 -10.88 3.97
C PHE A 550 -16.20 -10.43 2.60
N THR A 551 -15.82 -11.16 1.56
CA THR A 551 -16.37 -10.95 0.22
C THR A 551 -17.06 -12.20 -0.30
N PHE A 552 -18.08 -12.00 -1.12
CA PHE A 552 -18.81 -13.08 -1.76
C PHE A 552 -19.30 -12.66 -3.15
N PRO A 553 -19.31 -13.59 -4.11
CA PRO A 553 -19.79 -13.28 -5.45
C PRO A 553 -21.31 -13.11 -5.43
N ILE A 554 -21.79 -12.14 -6.20
CA ILE A 554 -23.19 -11.97 -6.56
C ILE A 554 -23.29 -12.15 -8.07
N GLN A 555 -24.18 -13.02 -8.52
CA GLN A 555 -24.56 -13.11 -9.92
C GLN A 555 -25.99 -12.65 -10.08
N ALA A 556 -26.27 -11.85 -11.09
CA ALA A 556 -27.63 -11.49 -11.45
C ALA A 556 -27.89 -11.53 -12.96
N THR A 557 -29.13 -11.82 -13.32
CA THR A 557 -29.59 -11.84 -14.72
C THR A 557 -30.79 -10.91 -14.87
N LYS A 558 -30.80 -10.10 -15.93
CA LYS A 558 -31.90 -9.19 -16.24
C LYS A 558 -33.15 -9.97 -16.64
N ASP A 559 -34.26 -9.70 -15.95
CA ASP A 559 -35.57 -10.28 -16.27
C ASP A 559 -36.02 -9.77 -17.66
N GLU A 560 -36.72 -10.62 -18.41
CA GLU A 560 -37.37 -10.17 -19.65
C GLU A 560 -38.55 -9.25 -19.30
N ALA A 561 -38.64 -8.12 -20.01
CA ALA A 561 -39.66 -7.09 -19.80
C ALA A 561 -41.08 -7.54 -20.15
#